data_AF-A0A257K3S9-F1
#
_entry.id   AF-A0A257K3S9-F1
#
_cell.length_a   1.000
_cell.length_b   1.000
_cell.length_c   1.000
_cell.angle_alpha   90.00
_cell.angle_beta   90.00
_cell.angle_gamma   90.00
#
_symmetry.space_group_name_H-M   'P 1'
#
loop_
_entity.id
_entity.type
_entity.pdbx_description
1 polymer ?
#
loop_
_entity_poly.entity_id
_entity_poly.type
_entity_poly.pdbx_seq_one_letter_code
_entity_poly.pdbx_strand_id
1 'polypeptide(L)'
;MKIKIILTMLVLALTTSVSYASFPVERKVVTTERVTTSSSENQNVTTAKKTEAKATALTSPAAASGEKSQGIAFLFWLILGGFAAHRWYLGSPWYWNVLFIITLGGLFIWSLVDVIGILTGSYEPKDGSYKDSFF
;
A
#
# COMPACT_ATOMS: atom_id res chain seq x y z
N MET A 1 30.42 28.10 5.06
CA MET A 1 29.94 26.78 4.56
C MET A 1 28.42 26.68 4.40
N LYS A 2 27.63 27.32 5.27
CA LYS A 2 26.15 27.27 5.28
C LYS A 2 25.48 27.79 3.99
N ILE A 3 25.95 28.91 3.42
CA ILE A 3 25.33 29.50 2.21
C ILE A 3 25.44 28.60 0.97
N LYS A 4 26.54 27.83 0.87
CA LYS A 4 26.77 26.90 -0.25
C LYS A 4 25.80 25.72 -0.16
N ILE A 5 25.58 25.19 1.04
CA ILE A 5 24.62 24.11 1.31
C ILE A 5 23.18 24.56 1.00
N ILE A 6 22.82 25.79 1.40
CA ILE A 6 21.49 26.37 1.12
C ILE A 6 21.31 26.57 -0.40
N LEU A 7 22.31 27.09 -1.10
CA LEU A 7 22.24 27.32 -2.53
C LEU A 7 22.14 26.00 -3.33
N THR A 8 22.88 24.96 -2.92
CA THR A 8 22.79 23.64 -3.57
C THR A 8 21.44 22.98 -3.34
N MET A 9 20.86 23.11 -2.14
CA MET A 9 19.53 22.57 -1.85
C MET A 9 18.44 23.31 -2.64
N LEU A 10 18.57 24.63 -2.79
CA LEU A 10 17.66 25.45 -3.58
C LEU A 10 17.70 25.05 -5.06
N VAL A 11 18.89 24.93 -5.65
CA VAL A 11 19.04 24.51 -7.05
C VAL A 11 18.45 23.11 -7.28
N LEU A 12 18.64 22.18 -6.33
CA LEU A 12 18.07 20.84 -6.43
C LEU A 12 16.53 20.88 -6.44
N ALA A 13 15.90 21.71 -5.63
CA ALA A 13 14.44 21.88 -5.57
C ALA A 13 13.84 22.50 -6.84
N LEU A 14 14.57 23.37 -7.55
CA LEU A 14 14.10 23.95 -8.81
C LEU A 14 14.13 22.97 -10.00
N THR A 15 14.92 21.90 -9.92
CA THR A 15 15.06 20.92 -11.01
C THR A 15 14.03 19.80 -10.99
N THR A 16 13.25 19.65 -9.92
CA THR A 16 12.24 18.58 -9.84
C THR A 16 10.94 18.99 -10.52
N SER A 17 10.71 18.52 -11.73
CA SER A 17 9.44 18.64 -12.44
C SER A 17 8.38 17.73 -11.82
N VAL A 18 7.24 18.31 -11.41
CA VAL A 18 6.08 17.57 -10.91
C VAL A 18 5.27 17.01 -12.09
N SER A 19 5.30 15.69 -12.28
CA SER A 19 4.45 15.00 -13.26
C SER A 19 3.04 14.82 -12.71
N TYR A 20 2.05 15.46 -13.35
CA TYR A 20 0.64 15.26 -13.05
C TYR A 20 0.09 14.12 -13.92
N ALA A 21 -0.45 13.08 -13.30
CA ALA A 21 -1.17 12.03 -14.00
C ALA A 21 -2.68 12.36 -14.00
N SER A 22 -3.19 12.82 -15.14
CA SER A 22 -4.62 13.01 -15.36
C SER A 22 -5.14 11.84 -16.19
N PHE A 23 -5.74 10.86 -15.52
CA PHE A 23 -6.37 9.73 -16.18
C PHE A 23 -7.88 10.01 -16.34
N PRO A 24 -8.44 9.90 -17.56
CA PRO A 24 -9.88 10.00 -17.77
C PRO A 24 -10.63 8.93 -16.96
N VAL A 25 -11.68 9.33 -16.23
CA VAL A 25 -12.55 8.40 -15.49
C VAL A 25 -13.74 8.04 -16.37
N GLU A 26 -13.71 6.85 -16.99
CA GLU A 26 -14.88 6.30 -17.66
C GLU A 26 -15.90 5.79 -16.64
N ARG A 27 -17.08 6.42 -16.60
CA ARG A 27 -18.21 5.91 -15.82
C ARG A 27 -18.88 4.78 -16.60
N LYS A 28 -18.68 3.53 -16.20
CA LYS A 28 -19.52 2.42 -16.68
C LYS A 28 -20.92 2.58 -16.10
N VAL A 29 -21.87 2.91 -16.97
CA VAL A 29 -23.31 2.90 -16.66
C VAL A 29 -23.72 1.44 -16.49
N VAL A 30 -24.06 1.04 -15.26
CA VAL A 30 -24.61 -0.29 -14.97
C VAL A 30 -26.04 -0.32 -15.50
N THR A 31 -26.23 -0.88 -16.70
CA THR A 31 -27.55 -1.30 -17.17
C THR A 31 -28.00 -2.45 -16.26
N THR A 32 -28.94 -2.14 -15.37
CA THR A 32 -29.62 -3.11 -14.52
C THR A 32 -30.67 -3.84 -15.36
N GLU A 33 -30.37 -5.07 -15.78
CA GLU A 33 -31.42 -6.02 -16.15
C GLU A 33 -31.73 -6.89 -14.92
N ARG A 34 -32.92 -6.66 -14.33
CA ARG A 34 -33.57 -7.61 -13.43
C ARG A 34 -34.26 -8.67 -14.28
N VAL A 35 -33.93 -9.96 -14.14
CA VAL A 35 -34.91 -11.06 -14.22
C VAL A 35 -34.48 -12.23 -13.32
N THR A 36 -35.51 -12.83 -12.75
CA THR A 36 -35.74 -13.77 -11.66
C THR A 36 -35.48 -15.27 -11.92
N THR A 37 -34.98 -15.94 -10.86
CA THR A 37 -35.47 -17.18 -10.20
C THR A 37 -35.32 -18.57 -10.83
N SER A 38 -34.90 -19.54 -9.98
CA SER A 38 -35.32 -20.96 -9.80
C SER A 38 -34.14 -21.95 -9.87
N SER A 39 -33.90 -22.98 -9.05
CA SER A 39 -34.43 -23.57 -7.80
C SER A 39 -33.52 -24.77 -7.39
N SER A 40 -33.49 -25.12 -6.08
CA SER A 40 -33.04 -26.39 -5.43
C SER A 40 -31.55 -26.78 -5.50
N GLU A 41 -30.89 -27.29 -4.45
CA GLU A 41 -31.27 -28.32 -3.46
C GLU A 41 -30.57 -28.14 -2.09
N ASN A 42 -31.17 -28.76 -1.07
CA ASN A 42 -31.07 -28.57 0.38
C ASN A 42 -30.12 -29.57 1.08
N GLN A 43 -29.23 -29.11 1.95
CA GLN A 43 -28.85 -29.83 3.19
C GLN A 43 -28.48 -28.79 4.28
N ASN A 44 -29.29 -28.75 5.33
CA ASN A 44 -29.13 -27.91 6.52
C ASN A 44 -28.46 -28.71 7.64
N VAL A 45 -27.31 -28.25 8.15
CA VAL A 45 -26.89 -28.50 9.54
C VAL A 45 -26.27 -27.23 10.11
N THR A 46 -26.98 -26.64 11.06
CA THR A 46 -26.71 -25.40 11.77
C THR A 46 -25.70 -25.62 12.91
N THR A 47 -24.72 -24.73 13.09
CA THR A 47 -24.61 -23.84 14.27
C THR A 47 -23.23 -23.18 14.38
N ALA A 48 -23.25 -21.85 14.45
CA ALA A 48 -22.23 -20.90 14.90
C ALA A 48 -20.99 -20.66 14.01
N LYS A 49 -21.21 -20.15 12.79
CA LYS A 49 -20.25 -19.25 12.13
C LYS A 49 -20.88 -17.87 12.05
N LYS A 50 -20.44 -16.95 12.91
CA LYS A 50 -20.76 -15.51 12.84
C LYS A 50 -20.28 -14.98 11.48
N THR A 51 -21.17 -15.06 10.51
CA THR A 51 -21.02 -14.57 9.13
C THR A 51 -22.13 -13.57 8.92
N GLU A 52 -21.97 -12.39 9.50
CA GLU A 52 -22.77 -11.20 9.27
C GLU A 52 -21.77 -10.05 9.49
N ALA A 53 -21.46 -9.15 8.57
CA ALA A 53 -22.09 -8.79 7.32
C ALA A 53 -20.99 -8.52 6.28
N LYS A 54 -21.05 -9.21 5.13
CA LYS A 54 -20.45 -8.65 3.92
C LYS A 54 -21.36 -7.51 3.49
N ALA A 55 -21.19 -6.37 4.15
CA ALA A 55 -21.68 -5.11 3.62
C ALA A 55 -21.12 -5.05 2.20
N THR A 56 -22.02 -5.08 1.22
CA THR A 56 -21.72 -4.78 -0.17
C THR A 56 -21.30 -3.32 -0.20
N ALA A 57 -20.08 -3.04 0.25
CA ALA A 57 -19.46 -1.75 0.14
C ALA A 57 -19.37 -1.48 -1.34
N LEU A 58 -19.93 -0.34 -1.76
CA LEU A 58 -19.75 0.21 -3.09
C LEU A 58 -18.25 0.46 -3.26
N THR A 59 -17.52 -0.58 -3.68
CA THR A 59 -16.08 -0.47 -3.91
C THR A 59 -15.91 0.33 -5.19
N SER A 60 -15.60 1.61 -5.01
CA SER A 60 -15.15 2.45 -6.12
C SER A 60 -13.86 1.83 -6.68
N PRO A 61 -13.64 1.84 -8.00
CA PRO A 61 -12.34 1.47 -8.57
C PRO A 61 -11.16 2.21 -7.92
N ALA A 62 -11.40 3.40 -7.34
CA ALA A 62 -10.42 4.13 -6.54
C ALA A 62 -10.00 3.41 -5.24
N ALA A 63 -10.91 2.68 -4.59
CA ALA A 63 -10.59 1.89 -3.39
C ALA A 63 -9.74 0.66 -3.75
N ALA A 64 -10.01 0.02 -4.89
CA ALA A 64 -9.16 -1.05 -5.44
C ALA A 64 -7.78 -0.52 -5.89
N SER A 65 -7.69 0.75 -6.31
CA SER A 65 -6.41 1.37 -6.67
C SER A 65 -5.51 1.73 -5.46
N GLY A 66 -6.03 1.62 -4.23
CA GLY A 66 -5.30 1.92 -2.99
C GLY A 66 -4.48 0.76 -2.43
N GLU A 67 -4.56 -0.43 -3.05
CA GLU A 67 -3.81 -1.60 -2.60
C GLU A 67 -2.31 -1.40 -2.77
N LYS A 68 -1.55 -1.75 -1.71
CA LYS A 68 -0.11 -1.57 -1.69
C LYS A 68 0.59 -2.74 -2.37
N SER A 69 1.57 -2.43 -3.18
CA SER A 69 2.34 -3.37 -3.97
C SER A 69 3.61 -3.80 -3.22
N GLN A 70 3.83 -5.11 -3.15
CA GLN A 70 4.98 -5.70 -2.45
C GLN A 70 6.30 -5.32 -3.13
N GLY A 71 6.30 -5.30 -4.46
CA GLY A 71 7.45 -4.94 -5.28
C GLY A 71 7.82 -3.47 -5.16
N ILE A 72 6.84 -2.57 -5.03
CA ILE A 72 7.11 -1.15 -4.73
C ILE A 72 7.77 -1.00 -3.35
N ALA A 73 7.29 -1.73 -2.34
CA ALA A 73 7.89 -1.69 -1.00
C ALA A 73 9.36 -2.16 -1.03
N PHE A 74 9.65 -3.23 -1.77
CA PHE A 74 11.01 -3.72 -1.98
C PHE A 74 11.89 -2.69 -2.72
N LEU A 75 11.34 -2.04 -3.76
CA LEU A 75 12.08 -1.02 -4.52
C LEU A 75 12.41 0.21 -3.66
N PHE A 76 11.49 0.63 -2.79
CA PHE A 76 11.75 1.67 -1.81
C PHE A 76 12.81 1.28 -0.78
N TRP A 77 12.87 0.01 -0.39
CA TRP A 77 13.97 -0.48 0.44
C TRP A 77 15.32 -0.42 -0.29
N LEU A 78 15.37 -0.79 -1.57
CA LEU A 78 16.61 -0.81 -2.36
C LEU A 78 17.19 0.60 -2.60
N ILE A 79 16.35 1.58 -2.92
CA ILE A 79 16.80 2.93 -3.29
C ILE A 79 16.83 3.86 -2.07
N LEU A 80 15.82 3.77 -1.18
CA LEU A 80 15.60 4.68 -0.04
C LEU A 80 15.56 3.93 1.31
N GLY A 81 16.17 2.74 1.43
CA GLY A 81 16.14 1.93 2.64
C GLY A 81 16.65 2.64 3.89
N GLY A 82 17.68 3.48 3.77
CA GLY A 82 18.20 4.29 4.87
C GLY A 82 17.23 5.36 5.41
N PHE A 83 16.24 5.76 4.59
CA PHE A 83 15.20 6.73 4.97
C PHE A 83 13.91 6.06 5.48
N ALA A 84 13.93 4.74 5.68
CA ALA A 84 12.75 3.93 6.04
C ALA A 84 11.59 4.03 5.03
N ALA A 85 11.85 4.35 3.74
CA ALA A 85 10.78 4.62 2.77
C ALA A 85 9.82 3.45 2.58
N HIS A 86 10.31 2.21 2.71
CA HIS A 86 9.47 1.01 2.72
C HIS A 86 8.44 1.05 3.86
N ARG A 87 8.83 1.44 5.08
CA ARG A 87 7.91 1.54 6.23
C ARG A 87 6.91 2.69 6.10
N TRP A 88 7.34 3.81 5.51
CA TRP A 88 6.45 4.93 5.20
C TRP A 88 5.37 4.52 4.20
N TYR A 89 5.74 3.77 3.16
CA TYR A 89 4.81 3.24 2.18
C TYR A 89 3.80 2.29 2.83
N LEU A 90 4.28 1.35 3.65
CA LEU A 90 3.44 0.36 4.34
C LEU A 90 2.51 0.95 5.42
N GLY A 91 2.68 2.22 5.79
CA GLY A 91 1.81 2.91 6.76
C GLY A 91 2.23 2.71 8.21
N SER A 92 3.51 2.41 8.46
CA SER A 92 4.04 2.31 9.82
C SER A 92 3.93 3.63 10.59
N PRO A 93 3.77 3.60 11.92
CA PRO A 93 3.70 4.81 12.73
C PRO A 93 4.94 5.68 12.56
N TRP A 94 4.74 6.99 12.44
CA TRP A 94 5.82 7.95 12.14
C TRP A 94 6.96 7.90 13.16
N TYR A 95 6.66 7.71 14.46
CA TYR A 95 7.65 7.64 15.53
C TYR A 95 8.61 6.46 15.39
N TRP A 96 8.13 5.31 14.90
CA TRP A 96 8.98 4.14 14.62
C TRP A 96 9.90 4.37 13.43
N ASN A 97 9.41 5.06 12.40
CA ASN A 97 10.23 5.39 11.23
C ASN A 97 11.33 6.40 11.58
N VAL A 98 11.03 7.37 12.44
CA VAL A 98 12.04 8.33 12.95
C VAL A 98 13.10 7.61 13.78
N LEU A 99 12.69 6.68 14.67
CA LEU A 99 13.63 5.88 15.45
C LEU A 99 14.54 5.03 14.54
N PHE A 100 13.98 4.43 13.49
CA PHE A 100 14.75 3.70 12.48
C PHE A 100 15.81 4.59 11.82
N ILE A 101 15.45 5.80 11.40
CA ILE A 101 16.37 6.72 10.72
C ILE A 101 17.48 7.18 11.67
N ILE A 102 17.15 7.51 12.93
CA ILE A 102 18.13 7.92 13.95
C ILE A 102 19.11 6.78 14.24
N THR A 103 18.64 5.54 14.21
CA THR A 103 19.48 4.34 14.37
C THR A 103 20.14 3.89 13.07
N LEU A 104 20.06 4.67 11.98
CA LEU A 104 20.56 4.32 10.64
C LEU A 104 20.11 2.92 10.18
N GLY A 105 18.85 2.58 10.45
CA GLY A 105 18.26 1.28 10.14
C GLY A 105 18.72 0.14 11.05
N GLY A 106 19.23 0.47 12.25
CA GLY A 106 19.62 -0.47 13.29
C GLY A 106 20.81 -1.35 12.90
N LEU A 107 21.90 -0.77 12.38
CA LEU A 107 23.09 -1.48 11.87
C LEU A 107 22.75 -2.52 10.77
N PHE A 108 21.86 -2.16 9.83
CA PHE A 108 21.39 -3.06 8.76
C PHE A 108 20.54 -4.26 9.21
N ILE A 109 20.63 -4.73 10.45
CA ILE A 109 19.87 -5.89 10.94
C ILE A 109 18.36 -5.65 10.82
N TRP A 110 17.91 -4.48 11.26
CA TRP A 110 16.51 -4.09 11.17
C TRP A 110 16.04 -3.96 9.72
N SER A 111 16.87 -3.36 8.85
CA SER A 111 16.56 -3.31 7.42
C SER A 111 16.51 -4.70 6.77
N LEU A 112 17.31 -5.66 7.25
CA LEU A 112 17.36 -7.02 6.72
C LEU A 112 16.12 -7.81 7.12
N VAL A 113 15.66 -7.68 8.37
CA VAL A 113 14.40 -8.28 8.83
C VAL A 113 13.23 -7.71 8.03
N ASP A 114 13.20 -6.40 7.80
CA ASP A 114 12.14 -5.76 7.03
C ASP A 114 12.09 -6.26 5.57
N VAL A 115 13.24 -6.40 4.88
CA VAL A 115 13.24 -6.88 3.49
C VAL A 115 12.79 -8.33 3.37
N ILE A 116 13.17 -9.19 4.32
CA ILE A 116 12.71 -10.58 4.38
C ILE A 116 11.20 -10.61 4.63
N GLY A 117 10.71 -9.79 5.56
CA GLY A 117 9.28 -9.65 5.84
C GLY A 117 8.49 -9.19 4.62
N ILE A 118 9.03 -8.25 3.83
CA ILE A 118 8.42 -7.79 2.58
C ILE A 118 8.42 -8.90 1.53
N LEU A 119 9.53 -9.64 1.34
CA LEU A 119 9.64 -10.72 0.36
C LEU A 119 8.72 -11.91 0.69
N THR A 120 8.60 -12.25 1.97
CA THR A 120 7.72 -13.33 2.44
C THR A 120 6.25 -12.88 2.55
N GLY A 121 5.97 -11.59 2.42
CA GLY A 121 4.62 -11.03 2.61
C GLY A 121 4.15 -11.01 4.06
N SER A 122 5.01 -11.40 5.02
CA SER A 122 4.68 -11.37 6.46
C SER A 122 4.63 -9.95 7.02
N TYR A 123 5.28 -8.99 6.36
CA TYR A 123 5.23 -7.59 6.75
C TYR A 123 4.11 -6.90 5.99
N GLU A 124 2.88 -7.04 6.46
CA GLU A 124 1.69 -6.55 5.76
C GLU A 124 1.50 -5.02 5.89
N PRO A 125 0.87 -4.39 4.89
CA PRO A 125 0.47 -3.00 4.98
C PRO A 125 -0.61 -2.77 6.06
N LYS A 126 -0.62 -1.57 6.63
CA LYS A 126 -1.61 -1.21 7.65
C LYS A 126 -3.06 -1.26 7.14
N ASP A 127 -3.25 -1.02 5.84
CA ASP A 127 -4.57 -0.89 5.22
C ASP A 127 -5.12 -2.22 4.66
N GLY A 128 -4.47 -3.36 4.95
CA GLY A 128 -4.89 -4.69 4.49
C GLY A 128 -3.72 -5.53 4.01
N SER A 129 -3.97 -6.50 3.13
CA SER A 129 -2.92 -7.32 2.53
C SER A 129 -2.32 -6.63 1.29
N TYR A 130 -1.21 -7.18 0.79
CA TYR A 130 -0.63 -6.75 -0.48
C TYR A 130 -1.57 -7.05 -1.65
N LYS A 131 -1.34 -6.36 -2.78
CA LYS A 131 -1.88 -6.77 -4.08
C LYS A 131 -1.57 -8.24 -4.37
N ASP A 132 -2.48 -8.92 -5.06
CA ASP A 132 -2.28 -10.30 -5.52
C ASP A 132 -1.07 -10.43 -6.46
N SER A 133 -0.80 -9.39 -7.25
CA SER A 133 0.40 -9.27 -8.06
C SER A 133 1.55 -8.68 -7.25
N PHE A 134 2.77 -9.17 -7.51
CA PHE A 134 3.96 -8.63 -6.87
C PHE A 134 4.17 -7.15 -7.16
N PHE A 135 3.80 -6.67 -8.36
CA PHE A 135 3.82 -5.25 -8.73
C PHE A 135 2.41 -4.67 -8.83
#